data_AF-A0A498SZF9-F1
#
_entry.id   AF-A0A498SZF9-F1
#
_cell.length_a   1.000
_cell.length_b   1.000
_cell.length_c   1.000
_cell.angle_alpha   90.00
_cell.angle_beta   90.00
_cell.angle_gamma   90.00
#
_symmetry.space_group_name_H-M   'P 1'
#
loop_
_entity.id
_entity.type
_entity.pdbx_description
1 polymer ?
#
loop_
_entity_poly.entity_id
_entity_poly.type
_entity_poly.pdbx_seq_one_letter_code
_entity_poly.pdbx_strand_id
1 'polypeptide(L)'
;MKFVERGLFCCESVFAPRFQLSNFDHRIDYVHFENRAFYLLLHRHLRNLVDRHCFKTAFHVARLIYRLDPVADPLAIMLTIDMIALKAREYNYLIHLYDALKSSKNLDRLPNFAYSVALAHFFLFCENGNAEQKEMADFMLGSAIRHFPTVLLKLLDAMNVQPDSTVENNKYMSALAYERESEGIKLLTSIYVKLAPSVWLENPSILSWLEKATRAAVSSFKHSKEEIASWERMRKTCYVGVPRNIERHAYLWEVTRNAEWVLSDPAPPYNGRMMYTRAPSTPRPDSFLSGLLHSVWPNYDQAQHLNASIEEVLNALRGMFVSETPDADGRDLNGSNQEERNREIVNEVDDEEIEAGEMEQEHDVAGYDDGGRAG
;
A
#
# COMPACT_ATOMS: atom_id res chain seq x y z
N MET A 1 -19.04 -8.52 3.04
CA MET A 1 -18.38 -9.57 3.84
C MET A 1 -18.38 -10.94 3.14
N LYS A 2 -19.54 -11.44 2.66
CA LYS A 2 -19.67 -12.74 1.97
C LYS A 2 -18.66 -12.98 0.83
N PHE A 3 -18.23 -11.92 0.13
CA PHE A 3 -17.27 -12.05 -0.98
C PHE A 3 -15.84 -12.40 -0.55
N VAL A 4 -15.38 -11.95 0.64
CA VAL A 4 -14.01 -12.25 1.10
C VAL A 4 -13.90 -13.71 1.50
N GLU A 5 -14.86 -14.22 2.27
CA GLU A 5 -14.93 -15.63 2.68
C GLU A 5 -15.08 -16.57 1.47
N ARG A 6 -15.93 -16.21 0.51
CA ARG A 6 -16.04 -16.94 -0.77
C ARG A 6 -14.72 -16.93 -1.55
N GLY A 7 -14.04 -15.78 -1.60
CA GLY A 7 -12.73 -15.68 -2.26
C GLY A 7 -11.69 -16.60 -1.60
N LEU A 8 -11.64 -16.61 -0.26
CA LEU A 8 -10.77 -17.52 0.49
C LEU A 8 -11.10 -18.98 0.20
N PHE A 9 -12.39 -19.34 0.20
CA PHE A 9 -12.84 -20.69 -0.16
C PHE A 9 -12.44 -21.08 -1.59
N CYS A 10 -12.56 -20.16 -2.56
CA CYS A 10 -12.10 -20.39 -3.93
C CYS A 10 -10.59 -20.66 -3.98
N CYS A 11 -9.76 -19.87 -3.27
CA CYS A 11 -8.33 -20.13 -3.20
C CYS A 11 -8.03 -21.50 -2.57
N GLU A 12 -8.71 -21.83 -1.47
CA GLU A 12 -8.54 -23.10 -0.76
C GLU A 12 -8.92 -24.31 -1.64
N SER A 13 -9.97 -24.17 -2.47
CA SER A 13 -10.43 -25.25 -3.35
C SER A 13 -9.43 -25.67 -4.43
N VAL A 14 -8.43 -24.82 -4.72
CA VAL A 14 -7.40 -25.05 -5.75
C VAL A 14 -6.07 -25.49 -5.13
N PHE A 15 -5.99 -25.61 -3.79
CA PHE A 15 -4.78 -26.09 -3.14
C PHE A 15 -4.45 -27.53 -3.52
N ALA A 16 -3.15 -27.83 -3.58
CA ALA A 16 -2.69 -29.19 -3.80
C ALA A 16 -3.26 -30.12 -2.71
N PRO A 17 -3.69 -31.36 -3.02
CA PRO A 17 -4.34 -32.24 -2.04
C PRO A 17 -3.52 -32.54 -0.77
N ARG A 18 -2.19 -32.42 -0.86
CA ARG A 18 -1.27 -32.62 0.27
C ARG A 18 -0.95 -31.34 1.03
N PHE A 19 -1.31 -30.18 0.48
CA PHE A 19 -1.09 -28.89 1.13
C PHE A 19 -2.03 -28.74 2.33
N GLN A 20 -1.49 -28.20 3.41
CA GLN A 20 -2.18 -28.03 4.68
C GLN A 20 -1.74 -26.70 5.28
N LEU A 21 -2.70 -25.81 5.53
CA LEU A 21 -2.45 -24.49 6.15
C LEU A 21 -1.93 -24.59 7.59
N SER A 22 -2.28 -25.68 8.28
CA SER A 22 -1.83 -25.96 9.65
C SER A 22 -0.39 -26.46 9.72
N ASN A 23 0.19 -26.94 8.62
CA ASN A 23 1.56 -27.44 8.60
C ASN A 23 2.55 -26.27 8.51
N PHE A 24 3.52 -26.24 9.43
CA PHE A 24 4.59 -25.25 9.41
C PHE A 24 5.64 -25.52 8.34
N ASP A 25 5.63 -26.59 7.54
CA ASP A 25 6.61 -26.72 6.44
C ASP A 25 6.03 -26.31 5.09
N HIS A 26 4.71 -26.13 5.03
CA HIS A 26 4.03 -25.70 3.82
C HIS A 26 4.09 -24.16 3.69
N ARG A 27 4.53 -23.67 2.54
CA ARG A 27 4.75 -22.26 2.24
C ARG A 27 4.04 -21.86 0.95
N ILE A 28 3.71 -20.58 0.85
CA ILE A 28 3.15 -19.98 -0.35
C ILE A 28 3.97 -18.73 -0.68
N ASP A 29 4.77 -18.76 -1.75
CA ASP A 29 5.60 -17.59 -2.07
C ASP A 29 4.77 -16.45 -2.66
N TYR A 30 4.86 -15.26 -2.07
CA TYR A 30 4.19 -14.03 -2.56
C TYR A 30 4.77 -13.50 -3.88
N VAL A 31 5.96 -13.96 -4.26
CA VAL A 31 6.63 -13.58 -5.52
C VAL A 31 5.75 -13.96 -6.72
N HIS A 32 5.08 -15.11 -6.66
CA HIS A 32 4.12 -15.55 -7.67
C HIS A 32 2.84 -14.73 -7.57
N PHE A 33 2.46 -14.08 -8.67
CA PHE A 33 1.29 -13.21 -8.74
C PHE A 33 -0.01 -13.90 -8.33
N GLU A 34 -0.17 -15.17 -8.73
CA GLU A 34 -1.33 -16.01 -8.47
C GLU A 34 -1.57 -16.17 -6.97
N ASN A 35 -0.49 -16.29 -6.20
CA ASN A 35 -0.53 -16.48 -4.76
C ASN A 35 -0.92 -15.20 -4.00
N ARG A 36 -0.68 -14.01 -4.59
CA ARG A 36 -0.92 -12.72 -3.92
C ARG A 36 -2.38 -12.54 -3.55
N ALA A 37 -3.30 -13.03 -4.38
CA ALA A 37 -4.73 -12.96 -4.12
C ALA A 37 -5.09 -13.58 -2.75
N PHE A 38 -4.51 -14.72 -2.39
CA PHE A 38 -4.78 -15.39 -1.12
C PHE A 38 -4.30 -14.56 0.08
N TYR A 39 -3.09 -13.98 0.00
CA TYR A 39 -2.56 -13.08 1.01
C TYR A 39 -3.43 -11.84 1.21
N LEU A 40 -3.85 -11.20 0.12
CA LEU A 40 -4.68 -9.99 0.15
C LEU A 40 -6.08 -10.28 0.69
N LEU A 41 -6.67 -11.44 0.35
CA LEU A 41 -7.95 -11.87 0.91
C LEU A 41 -7.84 -12.16 2.41
N LEU A 42 -6.77 -12.81 2.86
CA LEU A 42 -6.51 -13.04 4.29
C LEU A 42 -6.32 -11.72 5.04
N HIS A 43 -5.57 -10.78 4.48
CA HIS A 43 -5.40 -9.44 5.07
C HIS A 43 -6.73 -8.68 5.12
N ARG A 44 -7.54 -8.74 4.06
CA ARG A 44 -8.87 -8.11 4.07
C ARG A 44 -9.78 -8.76 5.11
N HIS A 45 -9.70 -10.08 5.28
CA HIS A 45 -10.41 -10.79 6.33
C HIS A 45 -9.93 -10.37 7.72
N LEU A 46 -8.61 -10.25 7.93
CA LEU A 46 -7.99 -9.73 9.15
C LEU A 46 -8.53 -8.34 9.50
N ARG A 47 -8.54 -7.40 8.55
CA ARG A 47 -9.09 -6.04 8.73
C ARG A 47 -10.55 -6.09 9.17
N ASN A 48 -11.38 -6.89 8.47
CA ASN A 48 -12.80 -7.04 8.84
C ASN A 48 -12.97 -7.57 10.27
N LEU A 49 -12.10 -8.46 10.75
CA LEU A 49 -12.14 -8.98 12.13
C LEU A 49 -11.71 -7.91 13.15
N VAL A 50 -10.69 -7.11 12.82
CA VAL A 50 -10.24 -5.99 13.64
C VAL A 50 -11.34 -4.94 13.78
N ASP A 51 -12.02 -4.57 12.68
CA ASP A 51 -13.12 -3.60 12.69
C ASP A 51 -14.32 -4.09 13.52
N ARG A 52 -14.52 -5.40 13.58
CA ARG A 52 -15.54 -6.06 14.42
C ARG A 52 -15.12 -6.30 15.86
N HIS A 53 -13.92 -5.91 16.22
CA HIS A 53 -13.35 -6.14 17.55
C HIS A 53 -13.23 -7.64 17.91
N CYS A 54 -13.12 -8.52 16.90
CA CYS A 54 -12.87 -9.95 17.07
C CYS A 54 -11.36 -10.24 17.13
N PHE A 55 -10.68 -9.65 18.13
CA PHE A 55 -9.21 -9.62 18.17
C PHE A 55 -8.54 -10.98 18.30
N LYS A 56 -9.15 -11.94 19.03
CA LYS A 56 -8.59 -13.29 19.16
C LYS A 56 -8.55 -14.03 17.83
N THR A 57 -9.63 -13.99 17.06
CA THR A 57 -9.65 -14.57 15.70
C THR A 57 -8.74 -13.80 14.75
N ALA A 58 -8.74 -12.47 14.82
CA ALA A 58 -7.82 -11.63 14.03
C ALA A 58 -6.37 -12.03 14.29
N PHE A 59 -6.00 -12.25 15.54
CA PHE A 59 -4.67 -12.69 15.93
C PHE A 59 -4.28 -14.04 15.31
N HIS A 60 -5.20 -15.02 15.30
CA HIS A 60 -4.96 -16.29 14.62
C HIS A 60 -4.78 -16.12 13.11
N VAL A 61 -5.54 -15.23 12.46
CA VAL A 61 -5.39 -14.92 11.03
C VAL A 61 -4.05 -14.22 10.76
N ALA A 62 -3.63 -13.27 11.60
CA ALA A 62 -2.32 -12.63 11.48
C ALA A 62 -1.18 -13.65 11.58
N ARG A 63 -1.26 -14.59 12.53
CA ARG A 63 -0.31 -15.70 12.66
C ARG A 63 -0.31 -16.62 11.44
N LEU A 64 -1.48 -16.90 10.86
CA LEU A 64 -1.59 -17.67 9.63
C LEU A 64 -0.88 -16.96 8.48
N ILE A 65 -1.14 -15.67 8.25
CA ILE A 65 -0.48 -14.89 7.19
C ILE A 65 1.04 -14.92 7.36
N TYR A 66 1.54 -14.71 8.57
CA TYR A 66 2.99 -14.77 8.85
C TYR A 66 3.58 -16.15 8.59
N ARG A 67 2.86 -17.23 8.92
CA ARG A 67 3.32 -18.61 8.69
C ARG A 67 3.47 -18.96 7.21
N LEU A 68 2.67 -18.36 6.32
CA LEU A 68 2.73 -18.67 4.89
C LEU A 68 4.10 -18.36 4.28
N ASP A 69 4.73 -17.27 4.74
CA ASP A 69 6.11 -16.90 4.39
C ASP A 69 6.75 -16.07 5.53
N PRO A 70 7.34 -16.72 6.55
CA PRO A 70 7.92 -16.05 7.69
C PRO A 70 9.28 -15.42 7.38
N VAL A 71 9.92 -15.79 6.26
CA VAL A 71 11.23 -15.26 5.87
C VAL A 71 11.03 -13.88 5.23
N ALA A 72 10.19 -13.79 4.19
CA ALA A 72 9.97 -12.52 3.49
C ALA A 72 8.98 -11.59 4.20
N ASP A 73 8.02 -12.15 4.97
CA ASP A 73 6.87 -11.43 5.55
C ASP A 73 6.30 -10.39 4.54
N PRO A 74 5.67 -10.87 3.45
CA PRO A 74 5.32 -10.03 2.31
C PRO A 74 4.29 -8.95 2.68
N LEU A 75 3.46 -9.17 3.69
CA LEU A 75 2.50 -8.17 4.15
C LEU A 75 2.99 -7.39 5.38
N ALA A 76 4.26 -7.57 5.78
CA ALA A 76 4.86 -6.98 6.97
C ALA A 76 3.95 -7.09 8.21
N ILE A 77 3.35 -8.27 8.44
CA ILE A 77 2.39 -8.48 9.54
C ILE A 77 3.03 -8.20 10.90
N MET A 78 4.36 -8.37 11.01
CA MET A 78 5.13 -7.99 12.21
C MET A 78 4.92 -6.55 12.65
N LEU A 79 4.54 -5.63 11.76
CA LEU A 79 4.27 -4.23 12.13
C LEU A 79 2.93 -4.00 12.84
N THR A 80 2.07 -5.02 12.92
CA THR A 80 0.70 -4.90 13.48
C THR A 80 0.29 -6.05 14.39
N ILE A 81 0.98 -7.18 14.33
CA ILE A 81 0.66 -8.35 15.15
C ILE A 81 0.73 -8.05 16.64
N ASP A 82 1.61 -7.15 17.04
CA ASP A 82 1.81 -6.69 18.42
C ASP A 82 0.54 -6.00 18.95
N MET A 83 -0.01 -5.04 18.19
CA MET A 83 -1.25 -4.36 18.55
C MET A 83 -2.44 -5.31 18.60
N ILE A 84 -2.52 -6.24 17.65
CA ILE A 84 -3.60 -7.22 17.61
C ILE A 84 -3.48 -8.19 18.80
N ALA A 85 -2.26 -8.60 19.17
CA ALA A 85 -2.00 -9.47 20.31
C ALA A 85 -2.38 -8.79 21.64
N LEU A 86 -2.00 -7.50 21.82
CA LEU A 86 -2.40 -6.72 22.99
C LEU A 86 -3.92 -6.64 23.12
N LYS A 87 -4.62 -6.29 22.04
CA LYS A 87 -6.10 -6.24 22.04
C LYS A 87 -6.76 -7.61 22.22
N ALA A 88 -6.09 -8.68 21.83
CA ALA A 88 -6.54 -10.06 22.06
C ALA A 88 -6.25 -10.56 23.48
N ARG A 89 -5.56 -9.78 24.31
CA ARG A 89 -5.06 -10.15 25.65
C ARG A 89 -4.10 -11.33 25.66
N GLU A 90 -3.38 -11.53 24.56
CA GLU A 90 -2.38 -12.60 24.40
C GLU A 90 -0.97 -12.06 24.74
N TYR A 91 -0.81 -11.48 25.93
CA TYR A 91 0.41 -10.76 26.35
C TYR A 91 1.63 -11.68 26.44
N ASN A 92 1.47 -12.85 27.07
CA ASN A 92 2.54 -13.83 27.21
C ASN A 92 3.06 -14.29 25.84
N TYR A 93 2.15 -14.48 24.87
CA TYR A 93 2.56 -14.84 23.52
C TYR A 93 3.39 -13.73 22.88
N LEU A 94 2.98 -12.46 23.01
CA LEU A 94 3.72 -11.34 22.45
C LEU A 94 5.14 -11.25 23.01
N ILE A 95 5.30 -11.45 24.32
CA ILE A 95 6.62 -11.47 24.98
C ILE A 95 7.46 -12.63 24.44
N HIS A 96 6.90 -13.85 24.39
CA HIS A 96 7.60 -15.01 23.83
C HIS A 96 7.98 -14.82 22.35
N LEU A 97 7.10 -14.22 21.55
CA LEU A 97 7.37 -13.89 20.15
C LEU A 97 8.54 -12.92 20.04
N TYR A 98 8.55 -11.86 20.87
CA TYR A 98 9.63 -10.89 20.92
C TYR A 98 10.95 -11.57 21.25
N ASP A 99 11.02 -12.34 22.34
CA ASP A 99 12.26 -13.00 22.78
C ASP A 99 12.79 -13.98 21.74
N ALA A 100 11.90 -14.75 21.10
CA ALA A 100 12.30 -15.74 20.08
C ALA A 100 12.82 -15.10 18.78
N LEU A 101 12.27 -13.95 18.39
CA LEU A 101 12.57 -13.33 17.09
C LEU A 101 13.42 -12.05 17.18
N LYS A 102 13.73 -11.57 18.39
CA LYS A 102 14.51 -10.35 18.63
C LYS A 102 15.78 -10.31 17.80
N SER A 103 16.63 -11.33 17.92
CA SER A 103 17.94 -11.37 17.25
C SER A 103 17.84 -11.67 15.75
N SER A 104 16.88 -12.49 15.32
CA SER A 104 16.77 -12.93 13.92
C SER A 104 16.08 -11.91 13.02
N LYS A 105 15.13 -11.15 13.56
CA LYS A 105 14.35 -10.14 12.84
C LYS A 105 14.64 -8.70 13.27
N ASN A 106 15.54 -8.49 14.23
CA ASN A 106 15.87 -7.19 14.82
C ASN A 106 14.61 -6.47 15.35
N LEU A 107 13.75 -7.19 16.09
CA LEU A 107 12.49 -6.64 16.58
C LEU A 107 12.68 -5.48 17.57
N ASP A 108 13.83 -5.44 18.25
CA ASP A 108 14.27 -4.33 19.09
C ASP A 108 14.40 -3.00 18.33
N ARG A 109 14.64 -3.09 17.02
CA ARG A 109 14.75 -1.94 16.13
C ARG A 109 13.40 -1.47 15.61
N LEU A 110 12.32 -2.20 15.84
CA LEU A 110 11.00 -1.76 15.39
C LEU A 110 10.32 -0.95 16.51
N PRO A 111 9.86 0.28 16.23
CA PRO A 111 9.24 1.12 17.26
C PRO A 111 7.97 0.49 17.82
N ASN A 112 7.21 -0.26 17.00
CA ASN A 112 6.00 -0.92 17.47
C ASN A 112 6.30 -1.94 18.58
N PHE A 113 7.25 -2.85 18.37
CA PHE A 113 7.62 -3.84 19.40
C PHE A 113 8.23 -3.21 20.65
N ALA A 114 9.08 -2.20 20.50
CA ALA A 114 9.70 -1.51 21.65
C ALA A 114 8.64 -0.99 22.64
N TYR A 115 7.58 -0.36 22.13
CA TYR A 115 6.49 0.15 22.97
C TYR A 115 5.48 -0.95 23.37
N SER A 116 5.12 -1.84 22.45
CA SER A 116 4.08 -2.86 22.68
C SER A 116 4.48 -3.95 23.67
N VAL A 117 5.76 -4.34 23.69
CA VAL A 117 6.27 -5.32 24.67
C VAL A 117 6.27 -4.71 26.08
N ALA A 118 6.62 -3.43 26.21
CA ALA A 118 6.52 -2.72 27.49
C ALA A 118 5.06 -2.69 28.00
N LEU A 119 4.10 -2.43 27.10
CA LEU A 119 2.68 -2.51 27.42
C LEU A 119 2.25 -3.93 27.84
N ALA A 120 2.74 -4.97 27.18
CA ALA A 120 2.40 -6.35 27.52
C ALA A 120 2.81 -6.70 28.97
N HIS A 121 4.02 -6.31 29.37
CA HIS A 121 4.48 -6.47 30.76
C HIS A 121 3.62 -5.66 31.75
N PHE A 122 3.25 -4.42 31.38
CA PHE A 122 2.38 -3.60 32.21
C PHE A 122 0.98 -4.21 32.39
N PHE A 123 0.38 -4.75 31.33
CA PHE A 123 -0.91 -5.43 31.41
C PHE A 123 -0.83 -6.69 32.26
N LEU A 124 0.23 -7.50 32.13
CA LEU A 124 0.45 -8.65 33.01
C LEU A 124 0.62 -8.25 34.48
N PHE A 125 1.26 -7.10 34.75
CA PHE A 125 1.29 -6.53 36.09
C PHE A 125 -0.12 -6.16 36.58
N CYS A 126 -0.95 -5.54 35.74
CA CYS A 126 -2.33 -5.21 36.10
C CYS A 126 -3.19 -6.45 36.39
N GLU A 127 -2.96 -7.57 35.69
CA GLU A 127 -3.70 -8.82 35.89
C GLU A 127 -3.21 -9.62 37.11
N ASN A 128 -1.89 -9.74 37.28
CA ASN A 128 -1.29 -10.66 38.25
C ASN A 128 -0.72 -9.97 39.50
N GLY A 129 -0.56 -8.65 39.49
CA GLY A 129 0.01 -7.88 40.60
C GLY A 129 1.51 -8.10 40.86
N ASN A 130 2.23 -8.79 39.96
CA ASN A 130 3.66 -9.09 40.16
C ASN A 130 4.53 -7.84 39.95
N ALA A 131 5.27 -7.43 40.97
CA ALA A 131 6.17 -6.28 40.93
C ALA A 131 7.30 -6.42 39.89
N GLU A 132 7.78 -7.65 39.62
CA GLU A 132 8.82 -7.89 38.61
C GLU A 132 8.37 -7.49 37.20
N GLN A 133 7.09 -7.77 36.88
CA GLN A 133 6.51 -7.41 35.59
C GLN A 133 6.39 -5.88 35.44
N LYS A 134 6.11 -5.19 36.54
CA LYS A 134 6.09 -3.73 36.56
C LYS A 134 7.49 -3.14 36.33
N GLU A 135 8.50 -3.66 37.02
CA GLU A 135 9.88 -3.21 36.86
C GLU A 135 10.36 -3.43 35.42
N MET A 136 10.05 -4.59 34.83
CA MET A 136 10.33 -4.88 33.42
C MET A 136 9.60 -3.90 32.49
N ALA A 137 8.32 -3.62 32.75
CA ALA A 137 7.55 -2.66 31.96
C ALA A 137 8.17 -1.24 32.03
N ASP A 138 8.52 -0.78 33.23
CA ASP A 138 9.15 0.53 33.46
C ASP A 138 10.50 0.62 32.72
N PHE A 139 11.33 -0.42 32.81
CA PHE A 139 12.61 -0.50 32.11
C PHE A 139 12.44 -0.47 30.59
N MET A 140 11.55 -1.32 30.06
CA MET A 140 11.32 -1.46 28.63
C MET A 140 10.71 -0.19 28.02
N LEU A 141 9.75 0.45 28.70
CA LEU A 141 9.17 1.71 28.24
C LEU A 141 10.21 2.85 28.28
N GLY A 142 10.99 2.93 29.36
CA GLY A 142 12.08 3.91 29.45
C GLY A 142 13.11 3.74 28.34
N SER A 143 13.45 2.48 27.98
CA SER A 143 14.32 2.17 26.85
C SER A 143 13.68 2.56 25.52
N ALA A 144 12.41 2.22 25.29
CA ALA A 144 11.69 2.56 24.07
C ALA A 144 11.66 4.08 23.83
N ILE A 145 11.45 4.86 24.89
CA ILE A 145 11.46 6.33 24.83
C ILE A 145 12.87 6.88 24.51
N ARG A 146 13.95 6.27 25.02
CA ARG A 146 15.32 6.65 24.66
C ARG A 146 15.67 6.29 23.22
N HIS A 147 15.21 5.14 22.73
CA HIS A 147 15.51 4.60 21.41
C HIS A 147 14.68 5.25 20.30
N PHE A 148 13.41 5.58 20.58
CA PHE A 148 12.45 6.15 19.64
C PHE A 148 11.68 7.34 20.23
N PRO A 149 12.36 8.41 20.65
CA PRO A 149 11.75 9.52 21.39
C PRO A 149 10.62 10.23 20.63
N THR A 150 10.72 10.32 19.31
CA THR A 150 9.76 11.02 18.46
C THR A 150 8.44 10.27 18.27
N VAL A 151 8.43 8.95 18.50
CA VAL A 151 7.21 8.12 18.44
C VAL A 151 6.25 8.52 19.56
N LEU A 152 6.79 8.83 20.75
CA LEU A 152 5.98 9.24 21.90
C LEU A 152 5.14 10.48 21.59
N LEU A 153 5.74 11.53 20.98
CA LEU A 153 4.97 12.72 20.63
C LEU A 153 3.85 12.41 19.64
N LYS A 154 4.14 11.68 18.57
CA LYS A 154 3.10 11.31 17.59
C LYS A 154 2.00 10.45 18.18
N LEU A 155 2.35 9.60 19.15
CA LEU A 155 1.37 8.83 19.90
C LEU A 155 0.48 9.73 20.77
N LEU A 156 1.07 10.68 21.52
CA LEU A 156 0.32 11.64 22.35
C LEU A 156 -0.60 12.52 21.49
N ASP A 157 -0.11 13.01 20.35
CA ASP A 157 -0.89 13.77 19.37
C ASP A 157 -2.12 12.98 18.91
N ALA A 158 -1.93 11.71 18.53
CA ALA A 158 -3.02 10.84 18.07
C ALA A 158 -4.02 10.46 19.18
N MET A 159 -3.59 10.50 20.44
CA MET A 159 -4.44 10.32 21.61
C MET A 159 -5.11 11.61 22.06
N ASN A 160 -4.78 12.75 21.44
CA ASN A 160 -5.20 14.10 21.86
C ASN A 160 -4.85 14.41 23.32
N VAL A 161 -3.70 13.91 23.79
CA VAL A 161 -3.17 14.16 25.13
C VAL A 161 -2.07 15.22 25.03
N GLN A 162 -2.20 16.30 25.81
CA GLN A 162 -1.23 17.38 25.78
C GLN A 162 0.09 16.92 26.44
N PRO A 163 1.24 17.03 25.75
CA PRO A 163 2.53 16.72 26.35
C PRO A 163 2.91 17.79 27.38
N ASP A 164 3.72 17.41 28.37
CA ASP A 164 4.35 18.38 29.27
C ASP A 164 5.34 19.26 28.47
N SER A 165 5.40 20.54 28.81
CA SER A 165 6.36 21.53 28.31
C SER A 165 7.81 21.04 28.32
N THR A 166 8.19 20.20 29.29
CA THR A 166 9.53 19.60 29.38
C THR A 166 9.81 18.59 28.26
N VAL A 167 8.78 17.89 27.77
CA VAL A 167 8.85 16.92 26.68
C VAL A 167 8.83 17.65 25.34
N GLU A 168 7.93 18.64 25.19
CA GLU A 168 7.77 19.40 23.95
C GLU A 168 9.03 20.21 23.60
N ASN A 169 9.65 20.85 24.61
CA ASN A 169 10.88 21.63 24.43
C ASN A 169 12.16 20.77 24.39
N ASN A 170 12.05 19.45 24.48
CA ASN A 170 13.21 18.57 24.46
C ASN A 170 13.75 18.42 23.03
N LYS A 171 15.06 18.67 22.87
CA LYS A 171 15.79 18.54 21.60
C LYS A 171 15.55 17.21 20.87
N TYR A 172 15.37 16.11 21.59
CA TYR A 172 15.24 14.77 21.01
C TYR A 172 13.80 14.36 20.69
N MET A 173 12.82 14.99 21.33
CA MET A 173 11.40 14.60 21.24
C MET A 173 10.58 15.57 20.40
N SER A 174 10.98 16.85 20.33
CA SER A 174 10.23 17.93 19.66
C SER A 174 9.73 17.63 18.23
N ALA A 175 8.74 18.40 17.77
CA ALA A 175 8.26 18.35 16.39
C ALA A 175 9.40 18.51 15.35
N LEU A 176 10.38 19.39 15.63
CA LEU A 176 11.57 19.56 14.80
C LEU A 176 12.46 18.32 14.78
N ALA A 177 12.51 17.55 15.88
CA ALA A 177 13.23 16.29 15.91
C ALA A 177 12.56 15.26 15.00
N TYR A 178 11.22 15.16 15.03
CA TYR A 178 10.46 14.29 14.14
C TYR A 178 10.70 14.62 12.66
N GLU A 179 10.75 15.89 12.27
CA GLU A 179 11.00 16.27 10.88
C GLU A 179 12.41 15.87 10.37
N ARG A 180 13.39 15.84 11.28
CA ARG A 180 14.78 15.43 10.98
C ARG A 180 14.97 13.92 10.90
N GLU A 181 13.99 13.15 11.34
CA GLU A 181 14.04 11.70 11.23
C GLU A 181 13.90 11.26 9.76
N SER A 182 14.34 10.04 9.48
CA SER A 182 14.26 9.45 8.13
C SER A 182 12.82 9.08 7.74
N GLU A 183 12.53 9.05 6.44
CA GLU A 183 11.18 8.72 5.96
C GLU A 183 10.72 7.32 6.37
N GLY A 184 11.65 6.36 6.47
CA GLY A 184 11.35 5.01 6.95
C GLY A 184 10.84 4.99 8.40
N ILE A 185 11.47 5.72 9.32
CA ILE A 185 11.00 5.76 10.71
C ILE A 185 9.72 6.58 10.85
N LYS A 186 9.54 7.65 10.06
CA LYS A 186 8.27 8.41 10.00
C LYS A 186 7.12 7.50 9.57
N LEU A 187 7.34 6.65 8.57
CA LEU A 187 6.34 5.68 8.12
C LEU A 187 6.03 4.63 9.18
N LEU A 188 7.05 4.02 9.79
CA LEU A 188 6.87 3.03 10.87
C LEU A 188 6.11 3.64 12.07
N THR A 189 6.45 4.88 12.43
CA THR A 189 5.74 5.64 13.46
C THR A 189 4.27 5.82 13.09
N SER A 190 4.00 6.21 11.84
CA SER A 190 2.63 6.43 11.35
C SER A 190 1.81 5.13 11.34
N ILE A 191 2.41 3.99 10.98
CA ILE A 191 1.77 2.67 11.03
C ILE A 191 1.40 2.32 12.48
N TYR A 192 2.35 2.46 13.41
CA TYR A 192 2.13 2.17 14.82
C TYR A 192 1.03 3.06 15.43
N VAL A 193 1.16 4.37 15.26
CA VAL A 193 0.26 5.39 15.81
C VAL A 193 -1.15 5.27 15.22
N LYS A 194 -1.34 4.69 14.04
CA LYS A 194 -2.68 4.44 13.50
C LYS A 194 -3.49 3.42 14.30
N LEU A 195 -2.81 2.46 14.95
CA LEU A 195 -3.47 1.34 15.65
C LEU A 195 -3.39 1.44 17.18
N ALA A 196 -2.33 2.06 17.67
CA ALA A 196 -1.99 2.12 19.09
C ALA A 196 -2.96 2.91 19.99
N PRO A 197 -3.54 4.08 19.60
CA PRO A 197 -4.25 4.97 20.53
C PRO A 197 -5.34 4.28 21.34
N SER A 198 -6.12 3.40 20.70
CA SER A 198 -7.18 2.64 21.37
C SER A 198 -6.71 1.76 22.55
N VAL A 199 -5.46 1.26 22.51
CA VAL A 199 -4.89 0.43 23.59
C VAL A 199 -4.37 1.32 24.72
N TRP A 200 -3.68 2.41 24.37
CA TRP A 200 -3.15 3.35 25.35
C TRP A 200 -4.23 4.11 26.13
N LEU A 201 -5.41 4.28 25.51
CA LEU A 201 -6.57 4.93 26.11
C LEU A 201 -7.50 3.94 26.84
N GLU A 202 -7.21 2.63 26.85
CA GLU A 202 -8.10 1.64 27.45
C GLU A 202 -8.29 1.85 28.96
N ASN A 203 -7.22 2.20 29.69
CA ASN A 203 -7.25 2.37 31.14
C ASN A 203 -6.55 3.66 31.58
N PRO A 204 -7.15 4.47 32.48
CA PRO A 204 -6.51 5.68 33.02
C PRO A 204 -5.17 5.40 33.72
N SER A 205 -5.01 4.21 34.30
CA SER A 205 -3.77 3.77 34.92
C SER A 205 -2.58 3.77 33.95
N ILE A 206 -2.82 3.44 32.67
CA ILE A 206 -1.78 3.42 31.63
C ILE A 206 -1.25 4.83 31.37
N LEU A 207 -2.14 5.83 31.29
CA LEU A 207 -1.72 7.23 31.08
C LEU A 207 -0.90 7.74 32.26
N SER A 208 -1.34 7.45 33.49
CA SER A 208 -0.59 7.84 34.69
C SER A 208 0.79 7.14 34.78
N TRP A 209 0.88 5.92 34.26
CA TRP A 209 2.12 5.18 34.16
C TRP A 209 3.03 5.76 33.08
N LEU A 210 2.49 6.03 31.89
CA LEU A 210 3.20 6.66 30.78
C LEU A 210 3.79 8.01 31.18
N GLU A 211 3.03 8.84 31.91
CA GLU A 211 3.51 10.14 32.41
C GLU A 211 4.72 9.95 33.34
N LYS A 212 4.62 9.04 34.32
CA LYS A 212 5.71 8.74 35.27
C LYS A 212 6.95 8.20 34.56
N ALA A 213 6.76 7.23 33.66
CA ALA A 213 7.84 6.63 32.88
C ALA A 213 8.51 7.65 31.95
N THR A 214 7.72 8.53 31.31
CA THR A 214 8.24 9.61 30.46
C THR A 214 9.07 10.60 31.27
N ARG A 215 8.58 11.06 32.43
CA ARG A 215 9.32 11.96 33.32
C ARG A 215 10.65 11.34 33.78
N ALA A 216 10.64 10.06 34.14
CA ALA A 216 11.84 9.33 34.51
C ALA A 216 12.81 9.18 33.32
N ALA A 217 12.30 8.83 32.14
CA ALA A 217 13.09 8.68 30.92
C ALA A 217 13.76 10.00 30.53
N VAL A 218 13.00 11.11 30.46
CA VAL A 218 13.54 12.45 30.15
C VAL A 218 14.60 12.88 31.15
N SER A 219 14.42 12.58 32.44
CA SER A 219 15.44 12.86 33.47
C SER A 219 16.73 12.07 33.22
N SER A 220 16.63 10.83 32.73
CA SER A 220 17.78 9.98 32.41
C SER A 220 18.57 10.42 31.16
N PHE A 221 18.00 11.27 30.29
CA PHE A 221 18.65 11.66 29.03
C PHE A 221 20.01 12.34 29.22
N LYS A 222 20.21 13.02 30.37
CA LYS A 222 21.50 13.65 30.70
C LYS A 222 22.61 12.62 30.88
N HIS A 223 22.28 11.43 31.40
CA HIS A 223 23.22 10.35 31.70
C HIS A 223 23.36 9.38 30.51
N SER A 224 22.29 9.14 29.75
CA SER A 224 22.28 8.22 28.61
C SER A 224 22.62 8.87 27.25
N LYS A 225 23.45 9.92 27.22
CA LYS A 225 23.74 10.67 25.97
C LYS A 225 24.38 9.80 24.89
N GLU A 226 25.28 8.90 25.29
CA GLU A 226 25.99 8.02 24.35
C GLU A 226 25.05 7.00 23.71
N GLU A 227 24.15 6.42 24.50
CA GLU A 227 23.09 5.53 24.03
C GLU A 227 22.17 6.27 23.05
N ILE A 228 21.68 7.45 23.40
CA ILE A 228 20.78 8.22 22.51
C ILE A 228 21.50 8.54 21.19
N ALA A 229 22.77 8.92 21.22
CA ALA A 229 23.55 9.20 20.02
C ALA A 229 23.82 7.96 19.16
N SER A 230 24.00 6.78 19.77
CA SER A 230 24.15 5.52 19.02
C SER A 230 22.85 5.13 18.31
N TRP A 231 21.72 5.25 18.99
CA TRP A 231 20.39 5.01 18.42
C TRP A 231 20.02 6.04 17.37
N GLU A 232 20.36 7.32 17.55
CA GLU A 232 20.15 8.35 16.53
C GLU A 232 20.92 8.01 15.24
N ARG A 233 22.19 7.58 15.35
CA ARG A 233 22.97 7.14 14.19
C ARG A 233 22.32 5.93 13.52
N MET A 234 21.89 4.94 14.30
CA MET A 234 21.22 3.76 13.78
C MET A 234 19.90 4.12 13.06
N ARG A 235 19.10 5.05 13.59
CA ARG A 235 17.89 5.57 12.91
C ARG A 235 18.19 6.27 11.58
N LYS A 236 19.33 6.95 11.49
CA LYS A 236 19.79 7.58 10.25
C LYS A 236 20.31 6.58 9.22
N THR A 237 20.96 5.50 9.63
CA THR A 237 21.57 4.53 8.70
C THR A 237 20.63 3.42 8.28
N CYS A 238 19.76 2.94 9.18
CA CYS A 238 18.97 1.72 8.95
C CYS A 238 17.60 1.97 8.31
N TYR A 239 17.08 3.20 8.32
CA TYR A 239 15.71 3.52 7.84
C TYR A 239 15.72 4.55 6.70
N VAL A 240 16.79 4.58 5.91
CA VAL A 240 16.95 5.52 4.78
C VAL A 240 15.90 5.28 3.69
N GLY A 241 15.59 4.01 3.42
CA GLY A 241 14.58 3.62 2.42
C GLY A 241 13.48 2.77 3.02
N VAL A 242 12.38 2.63 2.29
CA VAL A 242 11.25 1.80 2.67
C VAL A 242 11.19 0.55 1.79
N PRO A 243 11.33 -0.65 2.34
CA PRO A 243 11.10 -1.89 1.62
C PRO A 243 9.67 -2.02 1.07
N ARG A 244 9.51 -2.66 -0.09
CA ARG A 244 8.21 -2.83 -0.77
C ARG A 244 7.15 -3.52 0.10
N ASN A 245 7.53 -4.44 0.99
CA ASN A 245 6.57 -5.08 1.89
C ASN A 245 6.02 -4.09 2.94
N ILE A 246 6.84 -3.16 3.43
CA ILE A 246 6.39 -2.11 4.37
C ILE A 246 5.53 -1.08 3.63
N GLU A 247 5.91 -0.69 2.41
CA GLU A 247 5.08 0.19 1.57
C GLU A 247 3.71 -0.42 1.28
N ARG A 248 3.69 -1.71 0.91
CA ARG A 248 2.46 -2.49 0.72
C ARG A 248 1.61 -2.51 1.97
N HIS A 249 2.23 -2.76 3.12
CA HIS A 249 1.57 -2.76 4.40
C HIS A 249 0.93 -1.39 4.70
N ALA A 250 1.69 -0.31 4.53
CA ALA A 250 1.21 1.05 4.73
C ALA A 250 0.01 1.38 3.82
N TYR A 251 0.05 0.96 2.56
CA TYR A 251 -1.07 1.13 1.63
C TYR A 251 -2.30 0.32 2.07
N LEU A 252 -2.11 -0.95 2.41
CA LEU A 252 -3.19 -1.85 2.85
C LEU A 252 -3.85 -1.42 4.15
N TRP A 253 -3.10 -0.77 5.04
CA TRP A 253 -3.61 -0.15 6.25
C TRP A 253 -4.02 1.31 6.05
N GLU A 254 -4.04 1.81 4.81
CA GLU A 254 -4.46 3.18 4.44
C GLU A 254 -3.67 4.27 5.16
N VAL A 255 -2.41 4.00 5.49
CA VAL A 255 -1.45 4.98 6.05
C VAL A 255 -0.90 5.85 4.92
N THR A 256 -0.62 5.24 3.77
CA THR A 256 -0.19 5.91 2.55
C THR A 256 -1.21 5.71 1.44
N ARG A 257 -1.20 6.61 0.45
CA ARG A 257 -1.98 6.48 -0.78
C ARG A 257 -1.04 6.53 -1.96
N ASN A 258 -1.26 5.65 -2.94
CA ASN A 258 -0.52 5.64 -4.19
C ASN A 258 -1.52 5.41 -5.33
N ALA A 259 -1.53 6.29 -6.33
CA ALA A 259 -2.48 6.24 -7.45
C ALA A 259 -2.16 5.12 -8.46
N GLU A 260 -0.89 4.72 -8.56
CA GLU A 260 -0.42 3.68 -9.48
C GLU A 260 -0.76 2.28 -8.96
N TRP A 261 -0.83 2.11 -7.63
CA TRP A 261 -1.09 0.81 -7.04
C TRP A 261 -2.57 0.46 -7.08
N VAL A 262 -2.84 -0.74 -7.58
CA VAL A 262 -4.18 -1.31 -7.61
C VAL A 262 -4.37 -2.19 -6.37
N LEU A 263 -5.57 -2.17 -5.79
CA LEU A 263 -5.92 -3.00 -4.64
C LEU A 263 -5.65 -4.50 -4.85
N SER A 264 -5.74 -4.98 -6.11
CA SER A 264 -5.47 -6.38 -6.47
C SER A 264 -3.98 -6.74 -6.50
N ASP A 265 -3.09 -5.75 -6.58
CA ASP A 265 -1.64 -5.97 -6.58
C ASP A 265 -0.89 -4.73 -6.04
N PRO A 266 -1.02 -4.43 -4.73
CA PRO A 266 -0.42 -3.25 -4.14
C PRO A 266 1.10 -3.43 -4.00
N ALA A 267 1.86 -2.42 -4.44
CA ALA A 267 3.31 -2.37 -4.42
C ALA A 267 3.95 -3.72 -4.83
N PRO A 268 3.82 -4.17 -6.08
CA PRO A 268 4.26 -5.50 -6.51
C PRO A 268 5.76 -5.73 -6.22
N PRO A 269 6.18 -6.96 -5.88
CA PRO A 269 7.60 -7.28 -5.67
C PRO A 269 8.39 -7.10 -6.96
N TYR A 270 9.62 -6.58 -6.85
CA TYR A 270 10.50 -6.34 -8.01
C TYR A 270 10.82 -7.60 -8.81
N ASN A 271 10.90 -8.75 -8.14
CA ASN A 271 11.17 -10.06 -8.74
C ASN A 271 9.89 -10.87 -9.02
N GLY A 272 8.74 -10.20 -9.14
CA GLY A 272 7.44 -10.84 -9.34
C GLY A 272 7.41 -11.78 -10.55
N ARG A 273 6.84 -12.97 -10.35
CA ARG A 273 6.69 -14.00 -11.39
C ARG A 273 5.20 -14.18 -11.71
N MET A 274 4.90 -14.37 -12.98
CA MET A 274 3.55 -14.68 -13.48
C MET A 274 3.66 -15.90 -14.39
N MET A 275 2.78 -16.89 -14.20
CA MET A 275 2.75 -18.10 -15.03
C MET A 275 1.99 -17.88 -16.34
N TYR A 276 1.20 -16.81 -16.44
CA TYR A 276 0.44 -16.45 -17.63
C TYR A 276 0.69 -14.99 -18.02
N THR A 277 0.57 -14.71 -19.32
CA THR A 277 0.63 -13.35 -19.85
C THR A 277 -0.70 -12.65 -19.58
N ARG A 278 -0.66 -11.55 -18.83
CA ARG A 278 -1.83 -10.70 -18.65
C ARG A 278 -1.99 -9.83 -19.88
N ALA A 279 -3.20 -9.74 -20.42
CA ALA A 279 -3.50 -8.69 -21.38
C ALA A 279 -3.24 -7.33 -20.69
N PRO A 280 -2.56 -6.37 -21.36
CA PRO A 280 -2.31 -5.06 -20.79
C PRO A 280 -3.65 -4.47 -20.32
N SER A 281 -3.69 -3.92 -19.10
CA SER A 281 -4.90 -3.24 -18.65
C SER A 281 -5.12 -2.07 -19.61
N THR A 282 -6.20 -2.11 -20.39
CA THR A 282 -6.65 -0.95 -21.14
C THR A 282 -6.73 0.24 -20.19
N PRO A 283 -6.18 1.41 -20.55
CA PRO A 283 -6.19 2.57 -19.69
C PRO A 283 -7.62 2.83 -19.20
N ARG A 284 -7.74 3.24 -17.93
CA ARG A 284 -9.07 3.56 -17.40
C ARG A 284 -9.66 4.67 -18.27
N PRO A 285 -10.89 4.51 -18.75
CA PRO A 285 -11.54 5.49 -19.60
C PRO A 285 -11.63 6.83 -18.85
N ASP A 286 -11.23 7.92 -19.51
CA ASP A 286 -11.20 9.26 -18.92
C ASP A 286 -12.60 9.78 -18.52
N SER A 287 -13.66 9.11 -18.97
CA SER A 287 -15.04 9.45 -18.65
C SER A 287 -15.92 8.21 -18.46
N PHE A 288 -17.01 8.37 -17.71
CA PHE A 288 -18.02 7.32 -17.50
C PHE A 288 -18.61 6.81 -18.81
N LEU A 289 -18.85 7.69 -19.78
CA LEU A 289 -19.39 7.32 -21.10
C LEU A 289 -18.37 6.55 -21.93
N SER A 290 -17.10 6.96 -21.92
CA SER A 290 -16.02 6.18 -22.54
C SER A 290 -15.96 4.78 -21.93
N GLY A 291 -16.10 4.66 -20.60
CA GLY A 291 -16.13 3.35 -19.95
C GLY A 291 -17.34 2.50 -20.27
N LEU A 292 -18.50 3.12 -20.44
CA LEU A 292 -19.69 2.43 -20.93
C LEU A 292 -19.49 1.96 -22.38
N LEU A 293 -18.99 2.82 -23.26
CA LEU A 293 -18.75 2.50 -24.68
C LEU A 293 -17.69 1.41 -24.85
N HIS A 294 -16.58 1.45 -24.10
CA HIS A 294 -15.60 0.37 -24.08
C HIS A 294 -16.15 -0.93 -23.47
N SER A 295 -17.10 -0.85 -22.53
CA SER A 295 -17.73 -2.05 -21.96
C SER A 295 -18.71 -2.72 -22.93
N VAL A 296 -19.39 -1.93 -23.77
CA VAL A 296 -20.30 -2.42 -24.81
C VAL A 296 -19.52 -2.85 -26.05
N TRP A 297 -18.46 -2.12 -26.40
CA TRP A 297 -17.56 -2.38 -27.53
C TRP A 297 -16.09 -2.36 -27.11
N PRO A 298 -15.51 -3.54 -26.80
CA PRO A 298 -14.13 -3.67 -26.32
C PRO A 298 -13.05 -3.13 -27.28
N ASN A 299 -13.35 -3.00 -28.57
CA ASN A 299 -12.42 -2.54 -29.61
C ASN A 299 -12.65 -1.09 -30.05
N TYR A 300 -13.40 -0.30 -29.28
CA TYR A 300 -13.63 1.11 -29.60
C TYR A 300 -12.32 1.89 -29.40
N ASP A 301 -11.63 2.28 -30.47
CA ASP A 301 -10.41 3.10 -30.37
C ASP A 301 -10.77 4.56 -30.70
N GLN A 302 -10.74 5.41 -29.67
CA GLN A 302 -11.13 6.82 -29.75
C GLN A 302 -10.23 7.61 -30.72
N ALA A 303 -9.03 7.10 -31.04
CA ALA A 303 -8.09 7.73 -31.96
C ALA A 303 -8.45 7.57 -33.46
N GLN A 304 -9.27 6.58 -33.83
CA GLN A 304 -9.54 6.28 -35.25
C GLN A 304 -10.86 6.87 -35.79
N HIS A 305 -11.80 7.26 -34.93
CA HIS A 305 -13.20 7.50 -35.35
C HIS A 305 -13.82 8.82 -34.87
N LEU A 306 -13.05 9.91 -34.81
CA LEU A 306 -13.60 11.22 -34.41
C LEU A 306 -14.45 11.91 -35.50
N ASN A 307 -14.32 11.53 -36.78
CA ASN A 307 -14.99 12.27 -37.87
C ASN A 307 -16.15 11.53 -38.55
N ALA A 308 -16.46 10.28 -38.20
CA ALA A 308 -17.51 9.49 -38.88
C ALA A 308 -18.66 9.01 -37.98
N SER A 309 -18.48 8.94 -36.66
CA SER A 309 -19.28 8.00 -35.86
C SER A 309 -20.43 8.60 -35.04
N ILE A 310 -20.60 9.93 -34.98
CA ILE A 310 -21.82 10.49 -34.35
C ILE A 310 -23.04 10.25 -35.25
N GLU A 311 -22.92 10.40 -36.57
CA GLU A 311 -24.02 10.14 -37.49
C GLU A 311 -24.37 8.65 -37.61
N GLU A 312 -23.38 7.76 -37.63
CA GLU A 312 -23.63 6.31 -37.67
C GLU A 312 -24.36 5.81 -36.41
N VAL A 313 -23.96 6.33 -35.24
CA VAL A 313 -24.63 6.02 -33.96
C VAL A 313 -26.05 6.60 -33.93
N LEU A 314 -26.25 7.83 -34.42
CA LEU A 314 -27.59 8.43 -34.52
C LEU A 314 -28.48 7.70 -35.53
N ASN A 315 -27.93 7.17 -36.62
CA ASN A 315 -28.67 6.40 -37.62
C ASN A 315 -29.04 5.00 -37.12
N ALA A 316 -28.15 4.32 -36.40
CA ALA A 316 -28.46 3.05 -35.74
C ALA A 316 -29.56 3.23 -34.67
N LEU A 317 -29.50 4.32 -33.90
CA LEU A 317 -30.54 4.64 -32.92
C LEU A 317 -31.87 5.05 -33.58
N ARG A 318 -31.87 5.76 -34.72
CA ARG A 318 -33.09 6.03 -35.50
C ARG A 318 -33.75 4.75 -36.01
N GLY A 319 -32.96 3.78 -36.47
CA GLY A 319 -33.45 2.47 -36.89
C GLY A 319 -34.10 1.64 -35.78
N MET A 320 -33.75 1.91 -34.51
CA MET A 320 -34.34 1.23 -33.35
C MET A 320 -35.63 1.89 -32.84
N PHE A 321 -35.86 3.17 -33.13
CA PHE A 321 -36.99 3.94 -32.59
C PHE A 321 -38.11 4.28 -33.60
N VAL A 322 -37.94 3.95 -34.88
CA VAL A 322 -39.03 4.04 -35.86
C VAL A 322 -39.77 2.71 -35.91
N SER A 323 -40.87 2.64 -35.16
CA SER A 323 -41.94 1.67 -35.42
C SER A 323 -42.87 2.29 -36.45
N GLU A 324 -42.89 1.74 -37.67
CA GLU A 324 -43.94 2.06 -38.64
C GLU A 324 -45.05 1.02 -38.58
N THR A 325 -46.30 1.52 -38.52
CA THR A 325 -47.47 1.12 -39.33
C THR A 325 -48.74 1.78 -38.75
N PRO A 326 -49.87 1.89 -39.48
CA PRO A 326 -50.08 2.08 -40.93
C PRO A 326 -51.24 3.08 -41.27
N ASP A 327 -51.40 3.42 -42.56
CA ASP A 327 -52.66 3.30 -43.36
C ASP A 327 -52.94 4.38 -44.43
N ALA A 328 -53.31 3.86 -45.63
CA ALA A 328 -54.17 4.36 -46.73
C ALA A 328 -54.11 5.86 -47.14
N ASP A 329 -54.05 6.27 -48.41
CA ASP A 329 -54.85 5.82 -49.56
C ASP A 329 -54.37 6.53 -50.87
N GLY A 330 -54.54 5.88 -52.02
CA GLY A 330 -54.89 6.52 -53.30
C GLY A 330 -53.87 7.29 -54.17
N ARG A 331 -53.57 6.66 -55.33
CA ARG A 331 -53.50 7.22 -56.70
C ARG A 331 -52.21 7.91 -57.22
N ASP A 332 -51.54 7.14 -58.08
CA ASP A 332 -51.32 7.37 -59.53
C ASP A 332 -50.42 8.52 -60.07
N LEU A 333 -49.44 8.06 -60.88
CA LEU A 333 -48.85 8.62 -62.12
C LEU A 333 -47.46 9.30 -62.09
N ASN A 334 -46.50 8.50 -62.58
CA ASN A 334 -45.69 8.73 -63.81
C ASN A 334 -44.44 9.64 -63.78
N GLY A 335 -43.34 9.10 -64.33
CA GLY A 335 -42.48 9.82 -65.29
C GLY A 335 -41.16 10.44 -64.80
N SER A 336 -40.07 9.67 -64.94
CA SER A 336 -38.77 10.01 -65.55
C SER A 336 -38.19 11.45 -65.54
N ASN A 337 -36.87 11.46 -65.31
CA ASN A 337 -35.85 12.44 -65.72
C ASN A 337 -35.77 13.74 -64.91
N GLN A 338 -34.58 14.06 -64.38
CA GLN A 338 -33.75 15.12 -64.98
C GLN A 338 -32.34 15.12 -64.35
N GLU A 339 -31.35 14.71 -65.14
CA GLU A 339 -30.01 15.32 -65.09
C GLU A 339 -30.14 16.83 -65.38
N GLU A 340 -29.13 17.61 -65.00
CA GLU A 340 -28.93 19.04 -65.29
C GLU A 340 -29.52 20.03 -64.28
N ARG A 341 -28.66 20.45 -63.35
CA ARG A 341 -28.44 21.84 -62.88
C ARG A 341 -27.27 21.77 -61.88
N ASN A 342 -26.13 22.42 -62.03
CA ASN A 342 -25.64 23.42 -62.94
C ASN A 342 -24.11 23.32 -62.93
N ARG A 343 -23.50 23.34 -64.12
CA ARG A 343 -22.14 23.83 -64.34
C ARG A 343 -22.17 25.37 -64.40
N GLU A 344 -20.98 25.95 -64.31
CA GLU A 344 -20.62 27.39 -64.27
C GLU A 344 -20.62 27.92 -62.82
N ILE A 345 -19.49 28.27 -62.22
CA ILE A 345 -18.47 29.27 -62.60
C ILE A 345 -17.12 28.80 -62.00
N VAL A 346 -16.05 28.44 -62.73
CA VAL A 346 -15.13 29.20 -63.60
C VAL A 346 -14.30 30.27 -62.85
N ASN A 347 -12.97 30.08 -62.92
CA ASN A 347 -11.86 31.02 -62.67
C ASN A 347 -11.46 31.28 -61.20
N GLU A 348 -10.19 31.40 -60.83
CA GLU A 348 -8.87 31.37 -61.51
C GLU A 348 -7.82 31.49 -60.39
N VAL A 349 -6.55 31.34 -60.77
CA VAL A 349 -5.34 31.87 -60.13
C VAL A 349 -4.47 30.85 -59.37
N ASP A 350 -3.60 30.23 -60.16
CA ASP A 350 -2.12 30.25 -60.10
C ASP A 350 -1.46 29.65 -58.85
N ASP A 351 -0.78 28.51 -58.98
CA ASP A 351 0.59 28.33 -59.51
C ASP A 351 1.67 28.90 -58.57
N GLU A 352 2.40 27.99 -57.92
CA GLU A 352 3.86 28.01 -57.94
C GLU A 352 4.39 26.59 -57.63
N GLU A 353 4.87 25.94 -58.69
CA GLU A 353 5.86 24.87 -58.65
C GLU A 353 7.15 25.37 -57.97
N ILE A 354 7.91 24.46 -57.35
CA ILE A 354 9.28 24.12 -57.79
C ILE A 354 9.73 22.84 -57.12
N GLU A 355 10.19 21.96 -57.99
CA GLU A 355 10.73 20.62 -57.82
C GLU A 355 12.24 20.60 -57.46
N ALA A 356 12.67 19.44 -56.97
CA ALA A 356 13.92 18.72 -57.28
C ALA A 356 15.23 18.95 -56.47
N GLY A 357 15.91 17.81 -56.27
CA GLY A 357 17.37 17.66 -56.10
C GLY A 357 17.78 17.03 -54.76
N GLU A 358 17.75 15.71 -54.57
CA GLU A 358 18.79 14.71 -54.91
C GLU A 358 20.17 14.84 -54.21
N MET A 359 20.52 13.73 -53.52
CA MET A 359 21.82 13.04 -53.45
C MET A 359 22.98 13.48 -52.53
N GLU A 360 23.76 12.43 -52.18
CA GLU A 360 25.11 12.32 -51.57
C GLU A 360 25.16 12.25 -50.03
N GLN A 361 25.39 11.11 -49.37
CA GLN A 361 26.51 10.13 -49.36
C GLN A 361 27.86 10.64 -48.83
N GLU A 362 28.28 10.01 -47.71
CA GLU A 362 29.65 9.66 -47.27
C GLU A 362 30.63 10.71 -46.71
N HIS A 363 31.60 10.14 -45.96
CA HIS A 363 32.73 10.69 -45.18
C HIS A 363 32.46 10.96 -43.68
N ASP A 364 33.26 10.50 -42.72
CA ASP A 364 34.48 9.70 -42.76
C ASP A 364 34.72 9.12 -41.36
N VAL A 365 35.19 7.88 -41.29
CA VAL A 365 35.70 7.24 -40.07
C VAL A 365 37.23 7.18 -40.18
N ALA A 366 37.91 7.90 -39.30
CA ALA A 366 39.32 7.70 -38.95
C ALA A 366 39.40 7.72 -37.41
N GLY A 367 40.02 6.78 -36.68
CA GLY A 367 41.06 5.82 -37.03
C GLY A 367 42.39 6.26 -36.41
N TYR A 368 42.91 5.43 -35.48
CA TYR A 368 44.25 5.46 -34.84
C TYR A 368 44.49 6.51 -33.72
N ASP A 369 45.20 6.26 -32.61
CA ASP A 369 46.19 5.22 -32.24
C ASP A 369 46.29 5.19 -30.69
N ASP A 370 46.23 4.03 -30.03
CA ASP A 370 47.32 3.28 -29.36
C ASP A 370 48.31 4.06 -28.46
N GLY A 371 48.65 3.43 -27.32
CA GLY A 371 49.75 3.85 -26.45
C GLY A 371 49.56 3.59 -24.96
N GLY A 372 49.69 2.34 -24.53
CA GLY A 372 49.68 1.96 -23.10
C GLY A 372 50.92 2.39 -22.31
N ARG A 373 50.91 2.21 -20.98
CA ARG A 373 51.97 1.52 -20.21
C ARG A 373 51.60 1.40 -18.72
N ALA A 374 52.09 0.31 -18.14
CA ALA A 374 52.03 -0.12 -16.76
C ALA A 374 52.58 0.88 -15.72
N GLY A 375 52.08 0.71 -14.49
CA GLY A 375 52.60 1.23 -13.22
C GLY A 375 51.84 0.60 -12.07
#